data_AF-A0A5E9CZY7-F1
#
_entry.id   AF-A0A5E9CZY7-F1
#
_cell.length_a   1.000
_cell.length_b   1.000
_cell.length_c   1.000
_cell.angle_alpha   90.00
_cell.angle_beta   90.00
_cell.angle_gamma   90.00
#
_symmetry.space_group_name_H-M   'P 1'
#
loop_
_entity.id
_entity.type
_entity.pdbx_description
1 polymer ?
#
loop_
_entity_poly.entity_id
_entity_poly.type
_entity_poly.pdbx_seq_one_letter_code
_entity_poly.pdbx_strand_id
1 'polypeptide(L)'
;MTHQTQAEPKTNREALFQALRELTKDWNEYDPVPRSQQLECQHIGESLCTEGGINLMQDAYYDAKARNRSASVIQAYWDGIGDWRW
;
A
#
# COMPACT_ATOMS: atom_id res chain seq x y z
N MET A 1 40.28 -0.58 -3.17
CA MET A 1 39.22 -1.58 -3.38
C MET A 1 38.05 -1.18 -2.50
N THR A 2 37.15 -0.34 -3.03
CA THR A 2 35.97 0.14 -2.31
C THR A 2 34.85 -0.86 -2.58
N HIS A 3 34.48 -1.64 -1.57
CA HIS A 3 33.28 -2.46 -1.60
C HIS A 3 32.07 -1.52 -1.64
N GLN A 4 31.56 -1.26 -2.84
CA GLN A 4 30.19 -0.77 -3.01
C GLN A 4 29.27 -1.94 -2.67
N THR A 5 28.71 -1.92 -1.48
CA THR A 5 27.56 -2.75 -1.12
C THR A 5 26.42 -2.34 -2.05
N GLN A 6 26.23 -3.07 -3.14
CA GLN A 6 24.98 -3.07 -3.87
C GLN A 6 23.90 -3.48 -2.87
N ALA A 7 23.11 -2.52 -2.41
CA ALA A 7 21.86 -2.82 -1.76
C ALA A 7 21.06 -3.65 -2.76
N GLU A 8 20.82 -4.91 -2.42
CA GLU A 8 19.95 -5.81 -3.17
C GLU A 8 18.67 -5.04 -3.55
N PRO A 9 18.14 -5.18 -4.78
CA PRO A 9 16.89 -4.56 -5.09
C PRO A 9 15.87 -5.14 -4.11
N LYS A 10 15.49 -4.37 -3.09
CA LYS A 10 14.31 -4.66 -2.26
C LYS A 10 13.24 -5.03 -3.27
N THR A 11 12.83 -6.29 -3.23
CA THR A 11 11.86 -6.85 -4.17
C THR A 11 10.75 -5.83 -4.35
N ASN A 12 10.37 -5.50 -5.59
CA ASN A 12 9.46 -4.38 -5.89
C ASN A 12 8.22 -4.36 -4.95
N ARG A 13 7.73 -5.55 -4.58
CA ARG A 13 6.85 -5.86 -3.43
C ARG A 13 7.12 -5.12 -2.12
N GLU A 14 8.29 -5.27 -1.50
CA GLU A 14 8.58 -4.66 -0.19
C GLU A 14 8.57 -3.13 -0.25
N ALA A 15 8.97 -2.56 -1.39
CA ALA A 15 8.89 -1.13 -1.62
C ALA A 15 7.42 -0.67 -1.69
N LEU A 16 6.55 -1.44 -2.37
CA LEU A 16 5.11 -1.17 -2.44
C LEU A 16 4.43 -1.28 -1.07
N PHE A 17 4.81 -2.28 -0.25
CA PHE A 17 4.33 -2.40 1.13
C PHE A 17 4.76 -1.19 1.98
N GLN A 18 6.02 -0.76 1.86
CA GLN A 18 6.49 0.42 2.57
C GLN A 18 5.78 1.70 2.12
N ALA A 19 5.59 1.87 0.80
CA ALA A 19 4.87 3.01 0.25
C ALA A 19 3.43 3.06 0.76
N LEU A 20 2.71 1.92 0.75
CA LEU A 20 1.34 1.84 1.27
C LEU A 20 1.28 2.21 2.75
N ARG A 21 2.22 1.69 3.57
CA ARG A 21 2.32 2.02 4.99
C ARG A 21 2.55 3.51 5.22
N GLU A 22 3.53 4.10 4.53
CA GLU A 22 3.86 5.51 4.69
C GLU A 22 2.73 6.43 4.23
N LEU A 23 2.07 6.07 3.13
CA LEU A 23 0.96 6.82 2.58
C LEU A 23 -0.22 6.87 3.56
N THR A 24 -0.45 5.79 4.31
CA THR A 24 -1.68 5.57 5.08
C THR A 24 -1.50 5.72 6.59
N LYS A 25 -0.27 6.02 7.05
CA LYS A 25 0.08 6.13 8.48
C LYS A 25 -0.72 7.20 9.22
N ASP A 26 -1.09 8.27 8.54
CA ASP A 26 -1.81 9.43 9.11
C ASP A 26 -3.30 9.43 8.75
N TRP A 27 -3.76 8.46 7.96
CA TRP A 27 -5.16 8.38 7.55
C TRP A 27 -6.04 7.90 8.70
N ASN A 28 -7.25 8.47 8.77
CA ASN A 28 -8.26 8.08 9.72
C ASN A 28 -9.66 8.24 9.11
N GLU A 29 -10.67 7.65 9.74
CA GLU A 29 -12.06 7.65 9.25
C GLU A 29 -12.78 9.00 9.34
N TYR A 30 -12.21 9.97 10.06
CA TYR A 30 -12.82 11.27 10.31
C TYR A 30 -12.28 12.36 9.38
N ASP A 31 -11.07 12.19 8.85
CA ASP A 31 -10.41 13.14 7.97
C ASP A 31 -10.50 12.70 6.50
N PRO A 32 -10.94 13.59 5.60
CA PRO A 32 -11.01 13.27 4.18
C PRO A 32 -9.60 13.09 3.61
N VAL A 33 -9.36 11.95 2.96
CA VAL A 33 -8.10 11.68 2.27
C VAL A 33 -8.00 12.52 1.00
N PRO A 34 -6.90 13.27 0.76
CA PRO A 34 -6.71 14.03 -0.46
C PRO A 34 -6.76 13.15 -1.71
N ARG A 35 -7.37 13.66 -2.80
CA ARG A 35 -7.51 12.90 -4.05
C ARG A 35 -6.18 12.42 -4.65
N SER A 36 -5.11 13.20 -4.51
CA SER A 36 -3.77 12.80 -4.94
C SER A 36 -3.28 11.53 -4.22
N GLN A 37 -3.52 11.45 -2.90
CA GLN A 37 -3.13 10.30 -2.09
C GLN A 37 -4.03 9.08 -2.35
N GLN A 38 -5.32 9.30 -2.65
CA GLN A 38 -6.20 8.22 -3.11
C GLN A 38 -5.70 7.58 -4.42
N LEU A 39 -5.30 8.40 -5.40
CA LEU A 39 -4.75 7.93 -6.67
C LEU A 39 -3.43 7.19 -6.48
N GLU A 40 -2.55 7.71 -5.62
CA GLU A 40 -1.30 7.02 -5.27
C GLU A 40 -1.57 5.64 -4.65
N CYS A 41 -2.54 5.55 -3.73
CA CYS A 41 -2.95 4.30 -3.13
C CYS A 41 -3.54 3.31 -4.14
N GLN A 42 -4.30 3.81 -5.11
CA GLN A 42 -4.82 3.02 -6.24
C GLN A 42 -3.67 2.44 -7.07
N HIS A 43 -2.69 3.25 -7.47
CA HIS A 43 -1.53 2.78 -8.24
C HIS A 43 -0.67 1.76 -7.51
N ILE A 44 -0.51 1.91 -6.19
CA ILE A 44 0.18 0.92 -5.35
C ILE A 44 -0.60 -0.40 -5.36
N GLY A 45 -1.94 -0.35 -5.21
CA GLY A 45 -2.81 -1.52 -5.30
C GLY A 45 -2.74 -2.23 -6.66
N GLU A 46 -2.75 -1.47 -7.76
CA GLU A 46 -2.59 -1.99 -9.13
C GLU A 46 -1.24 -2.69 -9.32
N SER A 47 -0.16 -2.10 -8.77
CA SER A 47 1.19 -2.67 -8.84
C SER A 47 1.30 -3.96 -8.04
N LEU A 48 0.74 -4.00 -6.82
CA LEU A 48 0.69 -5.20 -5.98
C LEU A 48 -0.13 -6.32 -6.65
N CYS A 49 -1.26 -5.96 -7.27
CA CYS A 49 -2.09 -6.92 -8.01
C CYS A 49 -1.35 -7.47 -9.24
N THR A 50 -0.62 -6.63 -9.96
CA THR A 50 0.21 -7.06 -11.10
C THR A 50 1.31 -8.02 -10.67
N GLU A 51 1.90 -7.82 -9.48
CA GLU A 51 3.03 -8.63 -9.00
C GLU A 51 2.68 -9.94 -8.31
N GLY A 52 1.51 -10.02 -7.67
CA GLY A 52 1.13 -11.17 -6.86
C GLY A 52 -0.37 -11.40 -6.74
N GLY A 53 -1.16 -10.73 -7.59
CA GLY A 53 -2.61 -10.82 -7.59
C GLY A 53 -3.26 -10.24 -6.33
N ILE A 54 -4.51 -10.63 -6.14
CA ILE A 54 -5.33 -10.17 -5.01
C ILE A 54 -4.73 -10.55 -3.64
N ASN A 55 -4.05 -11.69 -3.54
CA ASN A 55 -3.46 -12.15 -2.28
C ASN A 55 -2.37 -11.21 -1.80
N LEU A 56 -1.46 -10.78 -2.68
CA LEU A 56 -0.39 -9.84 -2.32
C LEU A 56 -0.95 -8.46 -1.96
N MET A 57 -2.00 -8.03 -2.65
CA MET A 57 -2.71 -6.78 -2.33
C MET A 57 -3.37 -6.86 -0.94
N GLN A 58 -3.98 -7.99 -0.60
CA GLN A 58 -4.57 -8.23 0.73
C GLN A 58 -3.52 -8.27 1.83
N ASP A 59 -2.38 -8.94 1.59
CA ASP A 59 -1.27 -8.98 2.54
C ASP A 59 -0.73 -7.57 2.83
N ALA A 60 -0.56 -6.74 1.78
CA ALA A 60 -0.14 -5.36 1.92
C ALA A 60 -1.15 -4.52 2.72
N TYR A 61 -2.45 -4.72 2.46
CA TYR A 61 -3.51 -4.10 3.24
C TYR A 61 -3.43 -4.48 4.73
N TYR A 62 -3.32 -5.77 5.05
CA TYR A 62 -3.24 -6.21 6.44
C TYR A 62 -1.97 -5.71 7.13
N ASP A 63 -0.84 -5.63 6.44
CA ASP A 63 0.40 -5.06 6.96
C ASP A 63 0.25 -3.55 7.27
N ALA A 64 -0.38 -2.78 6.37
CA ALA A 64 -0.67 -1.37 6.60
C ALA A 64 -1.62 -1.17 7.80
N LYS A 65 -2.70 -1.95 7.85
CA LYS A 65 -3.69 -1.91 8.95
C LYS A 65 -3.10 -2.33 10.30
N ALA A 66 -2.15 -3.27 10.31
CA ALA A 66 -1.47 -3.68 11.53
C ALA A 66 -0.68 -2.52 12.15
N ARG A 67 -0.18 -1.58 11.32
CA ARG A 67 0.54 -0.38 11.78
C ARG A 67 -0.37 0.81 12.07
N ASN A 68 -1.44 0.99 11.31
CA ASN A 68 -2.46 1.99 11.58
C ASN A 68 -3.84 1.33 11.56
N ARG A 69 -4.38 1.01 12.75
CA ARG A 69 -5.73 0.43 12.86
C ARG A 69 -6.82 1.38 12.40
N SER A 70 -6.55 2.69 12.43
CA SER A 70 -7.43 3.75 11.95
C SER A 70 -7.39 3.91 10.42
N ALA A 71 -6.48 3.24 9.72
CA ALA A 71 -6.50 3.08 8.26
C ALA A 71 -7.59 2.09 7.81
N SER A 72 -8.73 2.06 8.49
CA SER A 72 -9.94 1.34 8.09
C SER A 72 -10.56 1.89 6.80
N VAL A 73 -10.15 3.09 6.38
CA VAL A 73 -10.54 3.79 5.14
C VAL A 73 -10.14 3.00 3.89
N ILE A 74 -8.98 2.35 3.94
CA ILE A 74 -8.50 1.54 2.83
C ILE A 74 -9.03 0.11 3.00
N GLN A 75 -10.26 -0.21 2.58
CA GLN A 75 -10.69 -1.61 2.42
C GLN A 75 -10.43 -2.15 1.00
N ALA A 76 -9.77 -3.30 0.91
CA ALA A 76 -9.70 -4.08 -0.33
C ALA A 76 -11.07 -4.71 -0.62
N TYR A 77 -11.95 -4.02 -1.35
CA TYR A 77 -13.22 -4.61 -1.80
C TYR A 77 -13.02 -5.69 -2.89
N TRP A 78 -14.03 -6.55 -2.99
CA TRP A 78 -14.05 -7.88 -3.60
C TRP A 78 -13.72 -7.98 -5.10
N ASP A 79 -13.70 -6.88 -5.86
CA ASP A 79 -13.38 -6.90 -7.30
C ASP A 79 -11.91 -6.66 -7.62
N GLY A 80 -11.09 -6.32 -6.62
CA GLY A 80 -9.68 -6.01 -6.81
C GLY A 80 -9.49 -4.64 -7.48
N ILE A 81 -8.61 -3.84 -6.88
CA ILE A 81 -8.21 -2.50 -7.34
C ILE A 81 -9.21 -1.38 -6.98
N GLY A 82 -8.75 -0.51 -6.07
CA GLY A 82 -9.06 0.92 -6.14
C GLY A 82 -10.39 1.42 -5.57
N ASP A 83 -11.36 0.56 -5.24
CA ASP A 83 -12.61 1.00 -4.63
C ASP A 83 -12.50 0.98 -3.09
N TRP A 84 -11.77 1.97 -2.59
CA TRP A 84 -11.61 2.21 -1.17
C TRP A 84 -12.84 2.97 -0.69
N ARG A 85 -13.49 2.49 0.37
CA ARG A 85 -14.64 3.16 0.97
C ARG A 85 -14.14 4.44 1.66
N TRP A 86 -14.16 5.56 0.94
CA TRP A 86 -14.08 6.89 1.54
C TRP A 86 -15.33 7.14 2.40
#